data_AF-A0A7K0ZKM5-F1
#
_entry.id   AF-A0A7K0ZKM5-F1
#
_cell.length_a   1.000
_cell.length_b   1.000
_cell.length_c   1.000
_cell.angle_alpha   90.00
_cell.angle_beta   90.00
_cell.angle_gamma   90.00
#
_symmetry.space_group_name_H-M   'P 1'
#
loop_
_entity.id
_entity.type
_entity.pdbx_description
1 polymer ?
#
loop_
_entity_poly.entity_id
_entity_poly.type
_entity_poly.pdbx_seq_one_letter_code
_entity_poly.pdbx_strand_id
1 'polypeptide(L)'
;MFRKSLSTSTPDAERAVVPHGITTEVNGEHMRIARSIQAIAAIAAVGLLATACGNLDSTSSSDSASSAAAAPAASTAASDAAAPAGTIKVGFVSAETGPLAGFGEADKFVVDQMGAYFAENPIVAGGTSYNVEIIQKDAESDSKRAAEVAGELINTDGVDVILVHGTPEMVNPVSDQCEANQVPCISSDAPWQPYFIGRGGKPGE
;
A
#
# COMPACT_ATOMS: atom_id res chain seq x y z
N MET A 1 -17.82 -16.02 -71.25
CA MET A 1 -19.19 -16.56 -71.13
C MET A 1 -19.35 -17.23 -69.77
N PHE A 2 -20.55 -17.15 -69.18
CA PHE A 2 -21.16 -17.94 -68.07
C PHE A 2 -20.28 -18.87 -67.21
N ARG A 3 -20.19 -18.80 -65.87
CA ARG A 3 -21.18 -18.67 -64.75
C ARG A 3 -22.20 -19.83 -64.56
N LYS A 4 -21.93 -20.71 -63.59
CA LYS A 4 -22.77 -21.10 -62.40
C LYS A 4 -21.92 -22.08 -61.53
N SER A 5 -21.80 -21.95 -60.19
CA SER A 5 -22.80 -22.08 -59.08
C SER A 5 -23.19 -23.56 -58.88
N LEU A 6 -23.21 -24.17 -57.68
CA LEU A 6 -23.57 -23.74 -56.30
C LEU A 6 -22.55 -24.28 -55.24
N SER A 7 -22.28 -23.61 -54.09
CA SER A 7 -23.00 -23.61 -52.78
C SER A 7 -22.86 -24.92 -51.98
N THR A 8 -22.71 -24.97 -50.65
CA THR A 8 -22.67 -23.95 -49.56
C THR A 8 -21.26 -23.94 -48.89
N SER A 9 -20.93 -23.41 -47.70
CA SER A 9 -21.61 -22.64 -46.63
C SER A 9 -20.57 -21.87 -45.79
N THR A 10 -20.99 -20.81 -45.10
CA THR A 10 -20.24 -20.08 -44.04
C THR A 10 -20.62 -20.60 -42.63
N PRO A 11 -19.84 -20.29 -41.57
CA PRO A 11 -20.06 -19.07 -40.75
C PRO A 11 -18.73 -18.34 -40.47
N ASP A 12 -18.57 -17.06 -40.77
CA ASP A 12 -19.15 -15.82 -40.20
C ASP A 12 -18.08 -15.10 -39.37
N ALA A 13 -17.81 -13.86 -39.77
CA ALA A 13 -16.80 -13.02 -39.15
C ALA A 13 -17.45 -12.12 -38.11
N GLU A 14 -17.35 -12.47 -36.82
CA GLU A 14 -17.80 -11.56 -35.77
C GLU A 14 -16.68 -10.58 -35.36
N ARG A 15 -16.80 -9.41 -35.96
CA ARG A 15 -16.15 -8.16 -35.59
C ARG A 15 -16.43 -7.84 -34.11
N ALA A 16 -15.50 -8.17 -33.22
CA ALA A 16 -15.53 -7.74 -31.83
C ALA A 16 -15.48 -6.20 -31.76
N VAL A 17 -16.67 -5.59 -31.62
CA VAL A 17 -16.83 -4.17 -31.30
C VAL A 17 -16.31 -3.96 -29.89
N VAL A 18 -15.30 -3.09 -29.71
CA VAL A 18 -14.85 -2.67 -28.38
C VAL A 18 -15.99 -1.94 -27.69
N PRO A 19 -16.55 -2.44 -26.58
CA PRO A 19 -17.51 -1.69 -25.79
C PRO A 19 -16.73 -0.72 -24.91
N HIS A 20 -16.95 0.59 -25.09
CA HIS A 20 -16.66 1.54 -24.03
C HIS A 20 -17.58 1.25 -22.84
N GLY A 21 -17.00 1.06 -21.66
CA GLY A 21 -17.75 0.85 -20.41
C GLY A 21 -17.27 -0.36 -19.63
N ILE A 22 -16.06 -0.29 -19.05
CA ILE A 22 -15.77 -1.11 -17.87
C ILE A 22 -16.45 -0.41 -16.69
N THR A 23 -17.74 -0.71 -16.50
CA THR A 23 -18.38 -0.56 -15.21
C THR A 23 -17.91 -1.71 -14.34
N THR A 24 -16.94 -1.48 -13.46
CA THR A 24 -16.63 -2.43 -12.39
C THR A 24 -17.81 -2.48 -11.42
N GLU A 25 -18.72 -3.42 -11.63
CA GLU A 25 -19.52 -3.94 -10.52
C GLU A 25 -18.57 -4.61 -9.54
N VAL A 26 -18.20 -3.86 -8.49
CA VAL A 26 -17.47 -4.39 -7.35
C VAL A 26 -18.45 -5.25 -6.57
N ASN A 27 -18.58 -6.52 -6.97
CA ASN A 27 -19.36 -7.51 -6.24
C ASN A 27 -18.76 -7.64 -4.83
N GLY A 28 -19.56 -7.31 -3.83
CA GLY A 28 -19.06 -6.92 -2.52
C GLY A 28 -18.67 -8.08 -1.62
N GLU A 29 -17.40 -8.49 -1.66
CA GLU A 29 -16.73 -9.07 -0.49
C GLU A 29 -15.64 -8.11 0.02
N HIS A 30 -15.87 -7.58 1.22
CA HIS A 30 -14.94 -6.66 1.85
C HIS A 30 -13.69 -7.43 2.28
N MET A 31 -12.55 -7.17 1.62
CA MET A 31 -11.24 -7.55 2.12
C MET A 31 -10.94 -6.80 3.42
N ARG A 32 -11.36 -7.40 4.55
CA ARG A 32 -11.09 -6.89 5.89
C ARG A 32 -9.66 -7.25 6.28
N ILE A 33 -8.74 -6.31 6.08
CA ILE A 33 -7.38 -6.37 6.65
C ILE A 33 -7.51 -6.30 8.18
N ALA A 34 -7.64 -7.47 8.80
CA ALA A 34 -7.91 -7.62 10.22
C ALA A 34 -6.61 -7.55 11.04
N ARG A 35 -5.99 -6.37 11.11
CA ARG A 35 -4.89 -6.12 12.06
C ARG A 35 -5.43 -5.87 13.46
N SER A 36 -5.61 -6.96 14.19
CA SER A 36 -5.93 -6.97 15.63
C SER A 36 -4.73 -6.51 16.47
N ILE A 37 -4.53 -5.20 16.57
CA ILE A 37 -3.62 -4.59 17.54
C ILE A 37 -4.44 -4.17 18.77
N GLN A 38 -4.17 -4.82 19.91
CA GLN A 38 -4.82 -4.46 21.18
C GLN A 38 -4.37 -3.07 21.63
N ALA A 39 -5.32 -2.17 21.84
CA ALA A 39 -5.05 -0.87 22.43
C ALA A 39 -4.70 -1.01 23.91
N ILE A 40 -3.41 -0.93 24.26
CA ILE A 40 -2.98 -0.71 25.64
C ILE A 40 -3.15 0.78 25.97
N ALA A 41 -4.29 1.11 26.57
CA ALA A 41 -4.56 2.46 27.07
C ALA A 41 -3.73 2.73 28.34
N ALA A 42 -2.52 3.28 28.16
CA ALA A 42 -1.69 3.75 29.26
C ALA A 42 -2.17 5.12 29.77
N ILE A 43 -3.21 5.13 30.61
CA ILE A 43 -3.62 6.33 31.37
C ILE A 43 -2.63 6.55 32.51
N ALA A 44 -1.61 7.37 32.27
CA ALA A 44 -0.66 7.81 33.29
C ALA A 44 -1.01 9.22 33.83
N ALA A 45 -2.20 9.36 34.42
CA ALA A 45 -2.58 10.56 35.15
C ALA A 45 -2.15 10.45 36.62
N VAL A 46 -0.90 10.86 36.93
CA VAL A 46 -0.42 11.02 38.32
C VAL A 46 0.22 12.40 38.48
N GLY A 47 -0.62 13.44 38.50
CA GLY A 47 -0.26 14.72 39.10
C GLY A 47 -0.42 14.62 40.61
N LEU A 48 0.65 14.22 41.33
CA LEU A 48 0.61 14.13 42.78
C LEU A 48 1.15 15.41 43.44
N LEU A 49 0.32 15.98 44.31
CA LEU A 49 0.56 17.19 45.08
C LEU A 49 1.80 17.07 45.99
N ALA A 50 2.68 18.08 45.96
CA ALA A 50 3.70 18.31 46.98
C ALA A 50 3.45 19.67 47.65
N THR A 51 3.54 19.70 48.97
CA THR A 51 2.92 20.74 49.84
C THR A 51 3.96 21.55 50.61
N ALA A 52 3.63 22.82 50.88
CA ALA A 52 4.28 23.78 51.80
C ALA A 52 5.66 24.35 51.32
N CYS A 53 6.08 25.55 51.71
CA CYS A 53 5.69 26.40 52.86
C CYS A 53 5.60 27.91 52.52
N GLY A 54 4.86 28.68 53.32
CA GLY A 54 5.19 30.09 53.62
C GLY A 54 4.24 31.17 53.07
N ASN A 55 3.60 31.92 53.98
CA ASN A 55 2.72 33.06 53.72
C ASN A 55 3.44 34.25 53.03
N LEU A 56 2.66 35.13 52.37
CA LEU A 56 2.57 36.55 52.78
C LEU A 56 1.28 37.22 52.24
N ASP A 57 0.82 38.25 52.96
CA ASP A 57 -0.37 39.08 52.70
C ASP A 57 -0.37 39.82 51.35
N SER A 58 -1.56 39.98 50.73
CA SER A 58 -2.21 41.29 50.58
C SER A 58 -3.49 41.25 49.74
N THR A 59 -4.51 41.97 50.21
CA THR A 59 -5.74 42.28 49.46
C THR A 59 -5.51 43.29 48.33
N SER A 60 -6.10 43.08 47.15
CA SER A 60 -6.68 44.14 46.30
C SER A 60 -7.55 43.58 45.18
N SER A 61 -8.73 44.18 45.01
CA SER A 61 -9.68 43.89 43.92
C SER A 61 -9.24 44.48 42.59
N SER A 62 -9.75 43.95 41.47
CA SER A 62 -10.57 44.73 40.51
C SER A 62 -11.06 43.86 39.34
N ASP A 63 -12.36 43.88 39.10
CA ASP A 63 -12.95 43.56 37.79
C ASP A 63 -12.44 44.52 36.71
N SER A 64 -12.33 44.04 35.47
CA SER A 64 -12.51 44.86 34.27
C SER A 64 -12.78 43.98 33.05
N ALA A 65 -14.05 43.83 32.71
CA ALA A 65 -14.46 43.36 31.39
C ALA A 65 -14.14 44.42 30.33
N SER A 66 -13.65 44.00 29.15
CA SER A 66 -13.60 44.87 27.97
C SER A 66 -14.10 44.10 26.75
N SER A 67 -15.23 44.56 26.22
CA SER A 67 -15.86 44.01 25.01
C SER A 67 -15.25 44.70 23.78
N ALA A 68 -14.51 43.93 22.98
CA ALA A 68 -14.07 44.36 21.65
C ALA A 68 -14.95 43.66 20.59
N ALA A 69 -15.55 44.46 19.70
CA ALA A 69 -16.54 43.97 18.73
C ALA A 69 -15.93 43.04 17.68
N ALA A 70 -16.57 41.90 17.44
CA ALA A 70 -16.21 40.98 16.37
C ALA A 70 -16.75 41.48 15.01
N ALA A 71 -15.86 41.67 14.05
CA ALA A 71 -16.24 41.77 12.64
C ALA A 71 -16.42 40.34 12.08
N PRO A 72 -17.46 40.05 11.27
CA PRO A 72 -17.60 38.75 10.63
C PRO A 72 -16.59 38.64 9.48
N ALA A 73 -15.42 38.06 9.78
CA ALA A 73 -14.51 37.61 8.74
C ALA A 73 -15.23 36.50 7.94
N ALA A 74 -15.49 36.76 6.66
CA ALA A 74 -16.05 35.76 5.77
C ALA A 74 -15.02 34.64 5.58
N SER A 75 -15.19 33.55 6.34
CA SER A 75 -14.42 32.34 6.16
C SER A 75 -14.79 31.75 4.80
N THR A 76 -13.98 32.03 3.78
CA THR A 76 -13.87 31.14 2.63
C THR A 76 -13.46 29.79 3.18
N ALA A 77 -14.38 28.84 3.19
CA ALA A 77 -14.09 27.47 3.55
C ALA A 77 -13.05 26.94 2.57
N ALA A 78 -11.77 27.02 2.96
CA ALA A 78 -10.75 26.18 2.39
C ALA A 78 -11.26 24.75 2.56
N SER A 79 -11.36 24.01 1.46
CA SER A 79 -11.69 22.60 1.50
C SER A 79 -10.57 21.91 2.25
N ASP A 80 -10.78 21.70 3.55
CA ASP A 80 -9.81 21.08 4.44
C ASP A 80 -9.58 19.67 3.91
N ALA A 81 -8.41 19.46 3.29
CA ALA A 81 -8.07 18.20 2.65
C ALA A 81 -7.95 17.18 3.77
N ALA A 82 -8.98 16.35 3.94
CA ALA A 82 -9.13 15.48 5.09
C ALA A 82 -7.86 14.66 5.31
N ALA A 83 -7.28 14.79 6.51
CA ALA A 83 -6.02 14.15 6.84
C ALA A 83 -6.10 12.63 6.57
N PRO A 84 -5.06 12.00 6.00
CA PRO A 84 -5.07 10.57 5.72
C PRO A 84 -5.40 9.74 6.96
N ALA A 85 -6.30 8.77 6.81
CA ALA A 85 -6.77 7.93 7.92
C ALA A 85 -5.74 6.87 8.37
N GLY A 86 -4.66 6.70 7.60
CA GLY A 86 -3.55 5.80 7.91
C GLY A 86 -2.51 5.79 6.80
N THR A 87 -1.52 4.91 6.96
CA THR A 87 -0.47 4.64 5.96
C THR A 87 -0.57 3.18 5.53
N ILE A 88 -0.61 2.96 4.22
CA ILE A 88 -0.45 1.63 3.60
C ILE A 88 1.04 1.38 3.44
N LYS A 89 1.55 0.33 4.06
CA LYS A 89 2.95 -0.07 3.97
C LYS A 89 3.16 -1.10 2.86
N VAL A 90 4.00 -0.76 1.89
CA VAL A 90 4.38 -1.62 0.77
C VAL A 90 5.80 -2.10 1.00
N GLY A 91 5.99 -3.40 1.19
CA GLY A 91 7.32 -4.00 1.16
C GLY A 91 7.75 -4.19 -0.28
N PHE A 92 9.02 -3.91 -0.60
CA PHE A 92 9.57 -4.17 -1.92
C PHE A 92 10.89 -4.95 -1.82
N VAL A 93 10.90 -6.15 -2.39
CA VAL A 93 12.09 -7.00 -2.45
C VAL A 93 12.71 -6.89 -3.85
N SER A 94 13.97 -6.46 -3.88
CA SER A 94 14.72 -6.06 -5.09
C SER A 94 16.05 -6.82 -5.17
N ALA A 95 16.61 -6.99 -6.37
CA ALA A 95 18.02 -7.38 -6.56
C ALA A 95 18.85 -6.13 -6.87
N GLU A 96 19.30 -5.42 -5.83
CA GLU A 96 20.17 -4.25 -5.99
C GLU A 96 21.64 -4.68 -6.09
N THR A 97 22.00 -5.80 -5.46
CA THR A 97 23.34 -6.37 -5.52
C THR A 97 23.32 -7.87 -5.88
N GLY A 98 24.50 -8.43 -6.16
CA GLY A 98 24.68 -9.83 -6.57
C GLY A 98 24.59 -10.05 -8.09
N PRO A 99 24.59 -11.32 -8.55
CA PRO A 99 24.59 -11.68 -9.98
C PRO A 99 23.38 -11.18 -10.80
N LEU A 100 22.27 -10.81 -10.16
CA LEU A 100 21.05 -10.33 -10.81
C LEU A 100 20.86 -8.80 -10.68
N ALA A 101 21.85 -8.07 -10.16
CA ALA A 101 21.79 -6.61 -9.99
C ALA A 101 21.43 -5.84 -11.27
N GLY A 102 21.72 -6.41 -12.45
CA GLY A 102 21.32 -5.87 -13.75
C GLY A 102 19.80 -5.77 -13.98
N PHE A 103 19.00 -6.54 -13.24
CA PHE A 103 17.53 -6.43 -13.27
C PHE A 103 17.06 -5.25 -12.39
N GLY A 104 17.63 -5.09 -11.19
CA GLY A 104 17.29 -4.01 -10.26
C GLY A 104 17.94 -2.64 -10.52
N GLU A 105 18.65 -2.43 -11.63
CA GLU A 105 19.33 -1.15 -11.93
C GLU A 105 18.39 0.07 -11.86
N ALA A 106 17.12 -0.11 -12.23
CA ALA A 106 16.10 0.94 -12.21
C ALA A 106 15.29 1.00 -10.90
N ASP A 107 15.36 -0.04 -10.05
CA ASP A 107 14.41 -0.25 -8.95
C ASP A 107 14.42 0.90 -7.95
N LYS A 108 15.59 1.33 -7.49
CA LYS A 108 15.72 2.48 -6.59
C LYS A 108 15.15 3.77 -7.22
N PHE A 109 15.40 4.02 -8.50
CA PHE A 109 14.86 5.21 -9.17
C PHE A 109 13.34 5.17 -9.22
N VAL A 110 12.75 4.02 -9.56
CA VAL A 110 11.29 3.85 -9.57
C VAL A 110 10.69 4.03 -8.18
N VAL A 111 11.29 3.45 -7.13
CA VAL A 111 10.85 3.62 -5.74
C VAL A 111 10.92 5.09 -5.32
N ASP A 112 12.01 5.80 -5.60
CA ASP A 112 12.17 7.22 -5.27
C ASP A 112 11.10 8.09 -6.00
N GLN A 113 10.83 7.81 -7.28
CA GLN A 113 9.78 8.51 -8.04
C GLN A 113 8.37 8.19 -7.51
N MET A 114 8.07 6.94 -7.17
CA MET A 114 6.77 6.55 -6.62
C MET A 114 6.55 7.13 -5.22
N GLY A 115 7.58 7.19 -4.38
CA GLY A 115 7.52 7.86 -3.08
C GLY A 115 7.20 9.34 -3.21
N ALA A 116 7.84 10.05 -4.14
CA ALA A 116 7.52 11.45 -4.44
C ALA A 116 6.08 11.61 -4.97
N TYR A 117 5.64 10.73 -5.88
CA TYR A 117 4.28 10.75 -6.40
C TYR A 117 3.22 10.58 -5.31
N PHE A 118 3.35 9.58 -4.43
CA PHE A 118 2.38 9.32 -3.36
C PHE A 118 2.40 10.35 -2.24
N ALA A 119 3.49 11.10 -2.05
CA ALA A 119 3.54 12.23 -1.13
C ALA A 119 2.61 13.39 -1.57
N GLU A 120 2.43 13.57 -2.89
CA GLU A 120 1.50 14.55 -3.47
C GLU A 120 0.11 13.95 -3.78
N ASN A 121 0.03 12.64 -4.02
CA ASN A 121 -1.15 11.94 -4.51
C ASN A 121 -1.49 10.72 -3.61
N PRO A 122 -2.08 10.93 -2.42
CA PRO A 122 -2.47 9.84 -1.53
C PRO A 122 -3.57 8.96 -2.14
N ILE A 123 -3.59 7.68 -1.77
CA ILE A 123 -4.55 6.71 -2.31
C ILE A 123 -5.92 6.95 -1.65
N VAL A 124 -6.96 7.14 -2.46
CA VAL A 124 -8.35 7.24 -1.98
C VAL A 124 -9.09 5.92 -2.22
N ALA A 125 -9.48 5.24 -1.14
CA ALA A 125 -10.24 4.00 -1.17
C ALA A 125 -11.49 4.11 -0.28
N GLY A 126 -12.67 3.79 -0.81
CA GLY A 126 -13.93 3.86 -0.05
C GLY A 126 -14.30 5.27 0.45
N GLY A 127 -13.79 6.32 -0.20
CA GLY A 127 -13.94 7.72 0.26
C GLY A 127 -12.94 8.16 1.32
N THR A 128 -12.03 7.28 1.74
CA THR A 128 -10.99 7.54 2.74
C THR A 128 -9.62 7.71 2.07
N SER A 129 -8.86 8.71 2.48
CA SER A 129 -7.49 8.97 2.01
C SER A 129 -6.45 8.20 2.84
N TYR A 130 -5.42 7.67 2.20
CA TYR A 130 -4.32 6.91 2.81
C TYR A 130 -2.96 7.34 2.25
N ASN A 131 -1.99 7.50 3.14
CA ASN A 131 -0.58 7.64 2.76
C ASN A 131 -0.03 6.30 2.24
N VAL A 132 1.07 6.35 1.49
CA VAL A 132 1.83 5.16 1.08
C VAL A 132 3.26 5.29 1.59
N GLU A 133 3.78 4.22 2.20
CA GLU A 133 5.18 4.09 2.61
C GLU A 133 5.76 2.87 1.89
N ILE A 134 6.83 3.05 1.12
CA ILE A 134 7.51 1.97 0.40
C ILE A 134 8.81 1.63 1.14
N ILE A 135 8.94 0.38 1.59
CA ILE A 135 10.08 -0.13 2.33
C ILE A 135 10.83 -1.13 1.44
N GLN A 136 11.91 -0.66 0.83
CA GLN A 136 12.74 -1.45 -0.08
C GLN A 136 13.81 -2.25 0.70
N LYS A 137 14.06 -3.50 0.30
CA LYS A 137 15.17 -4.34 0.78
C LYS A 137 15.83 -5.10 -0.36
N ASP A 138 17.16 -5.04 -0.39
CA ASP A 138 17.98 -5.86 -1.27
C ASP A 138 17.99 -7.33 -0.81
N ALA A 139 17.73 -8.22 -1.75
CA ALA A 139 17.83 -9.67 -1.60
C ALA A 139 19.19 -10.23 -2.03
N GLU A 140 20.14 -9.39 -2.46
CA GLU A 140 21.52 -9.77 -2.82
C GLU A 140 21.59 -10.82 -3.95
N SER A 141 20.51 -10.93 -4.74
CA SER A 141 20.28 -11.98 -5.74
C SER A 141 20.29 -13.42 -5.18
N ASP A 142 19.97 -13.61 -3.89
CA ASP A 142 20.00 -14.92 -3.22
C ASP A 142 18.61 -15.35 -2.70
N SER A 143 18.24 -16.61 -2.96
CA SER A 143 16.92 -17.16 -2.58
C SER A 143 16.66 -17.19 -1.08
N LYS A 144 17.68 -17.43 -0.27
CA LYS A 144 17.56 -17.51 1.19
C LYS A 144 17.45 -16.11 1.77
N ARG A 145 18.25 -15.16 1.27
CA ARG A 145 18.16 -13.74 1.65
C ARG A 145 16.81 -13.15 1.23
N ALA A 146 16.30 -13.48 0.04
CA ALA A 146 14.96 -13.08 -0.42
C ALA A 146 13.84 -13.52 0.54
N ALA A 147 13.88 -14.78 1.01
CA ALA A 147 12.95 -15.28 2.04
C ALA A 147 13.11 -14.51 3.37
N GLU A 148 14.34 -14.27 3.80
CA GLU A 148 14.64 -13.55 5.05
C GLU A 148 14.12 -12.11 5.02
N VAL A 149 14.41 -11.34 3.97
CA VAL A 149 13.94 -9.94 3.89
C VAL A 149 12.42 -9.83 3.75
N ALA A 150 11.76 -10.77 3.07
CA ALA A 150 10.30 -10.86 3.05
C ALA A 150 9.75 -11.15 4.46
N GLY A 151 10.35 -12.10 5.18
CA GLY A 151 10.01 -12.39 6.57
C GLY A 151 10.19 -11.18 7.50
N GLU A 152 11.26 -10.40 7.33
CA GLU A 152 11.48 -9.15 8.06
C GLU A 152 10.42 -8.08 7.70
N LEU A 153 10.12 -7.87 6.42
CA LEU A 153 9.12 -6.89 5.97
C LEU A 153 7.73 -7.19 6.57
N ILE A 154 7.35 -8.47 6.61
CA ILE A 154 6.08 -8.92 7.18
C ILE A 154 6.06 -8.75 8.70
N ASN A 155 7.06 -9.30 9.39
CA ASN A 155 7.00 -9.51 10.84
C ASN A 155 7.61 -8.36 11.67
N THR A 156 8.55 -7.61 11.10
CA THR A 156 9.24 -6.47 11.76
C THR A 156 8.68 -5.14 11.28
N ASP A 157 8.68 -4.92 9.97
CA ASP A 157 8.29 -3.61 9.41
C ASP A 157 6.76 -3.45 9.32
N GLY A 158 6.05 -4.58 9.32
CA GLY A 158 4.60 -4.64 9.33
C GLY A 158 3.99 -4.15 8.01
N VAL A 159 4.48 -4.63 6.87
CA VAL A 159 3.90 -4.29 5.56
C VAL A 159 2.49 -4.88 5.38
N ASP A 160 1.66 -4.25 4.57
CA ASP A 160 0.29 -4.70 4.23
C ASP A 160 0.25 -5.49 2.91
N VAL A 161 1.24 -5.29 2.04
CA VAL A 161 1.45 -5.97 0.76
C VAL A 161 2.95 -6.06 0.47
N ILE A 162 3.40 -7.12 -0.20
CA ILE A 162 4.75 -7.23 -0.75
C ILE A 162 4.72 -7.17 -2.27
N LEU A 163 5.58 -6.32 -2.82
CA LEU A 163 6.03 -6.34 -4.20
C LEU A 163 7.38 -7.06 -4.27
N VAL A 164 7.61 -7.84 -5.33
CA VAL A 164 8.91 -8.44 -5.61
C VAL A 164 9.27 -8.30 -7.09
N HIS A 165 10.52 -7.94 -7.36
CA HIS A 165 11.08 -7.84 -8.70
C HIS A 165 12.12 -8.95 -8.95
N GLY A 166 12.34 -9.29 -10.22
CA GLY A 166 13.39 -10.20 -10.67
C GLY A 166 12.90 -11.63 -10.96
N THR A 167 13.83 -12.57 -10.85
CA THR A 167 13.67 -13.94 -11.36
C THR A 167 13.14 -14.94 -10.30
N PRO A 168 12.74 -16.17 -10.69
CA PRO A 168 11.98 -17.08 -9.82
C PRO A 168 12.71 -17.53 -8.55
N GLU A 169 14.04 -17.53 -8.56
CA GLU A 169 14.87 -17.80 -7.38
C GLU A 169 14.69 -16.76 -6.26
N MET A 170 14.24 -15.54 -6.56
CA MET A 170 13.76 -14.58 -5.56
C MET A 170 12.24 -14.62 -5.40
N VAL A 171 11.50 -14.62 -6.52
CA VAL A 171 10.03 -14.50 -6.47
C VAL A 171 9.35 -15.68 -5.78
N ASN A 172 9.80 -16.92 -6.01
CA ASN A 172 9.20 -18.10 -5.39
C ASN A 172 9.34 -18.09 -3.85
N PRO A 173 10.54 -17.95 -3.25
CA PRO A 173 10.67 -17.90 -1.80
C PRO A 173 9.97 -16.70 -1.15
N VAL A 174 9.91 -15.54 -1.83
CA VAL A 174 9.13 -14.39 -1.33
C VAL A 174 7.64 -14.71 -1.34
N SER A 175 7.10 -15.31 -2.41
CA SER A 175 5.69 -15.75 -2.45
C SER A 175 5.37 -16.80 -1.40
N ASP A 176 6.25 -17.77 -1.16
CA ASP A 176 6.08 -18.79 -0.11
C ASP A 176 6.02 -18.14 1.29
N GLN A 177 6.84 -17.13 1.58
CA GLN A 177 6.74 -16.35 2.84
C GLN A 177 5.44 -15.55 2.92
N CYS A 178 5.01 -14.92 1.82
CA CYS A 178 3.78 -14.15 1.80
C CYS A 178 2.55 -15.03 2.03
N GLU A 179 2.45 -16.18 1.38
CA GLU A 179 1.38 -17.15 1.57
C GLU A 179 1.36 -17.73 3.00
N ALA A 180 2.52 -18.10 3.54
CA ALA A 180 2.64 -18.63 4.89
C ALA A 180 2.18 -17.64 5.98
N ASN A 181 2.29 -16.34 5.72
CA ASN A 181 1.89 -15.26 6.65
C ASN A 181 0.58 -14.55 6.23
N GLN A 182 -0.11 -15.05 5.20
CA GLN A 182 -1.35 -14.47 4.65
C GLN A 182 -1.25 -12.99 4.21
N VAL A 183 -0.08 -12.57 3.71
CA VAL A 183 0.15 -11.25 3.14
C VAL A 183 0.04 -11.32 1.61
N PRO A 184 -0.67 -10.38 0.94
CA PRO A 184 -0.70 -10.33 -0.51
C PRO A 184 0.70 -10.13 -1.12
N CYS A 185 1.04 -10.95 -2.12
CA CYS A 185 2.27 -10.85 -2.90
C CYS A 185 1.95 -10.48 -4.35
N ILE A 186 2.67 -9.51 -4.91
CA ILE A 186 2.60 -9.14 -6.33
C ILE A 186 4.01 -9.22 -6.89
N SER A 187 4.23 -10.15 -7.81
CA SER A 187 5.50 -10.28 -8.53
C SER A 187 5.50 -9.48 -9.83
N SER A 188 6.67 -8.95 -10.17
CA SER A 188 6.97 -8.39 -11.49
C SER A 188 8.09 -9.18 -12.16
N ASP A 189 8.05 -9.23 -13.49
CA ASP A 189 9.07 -9.78 -14.40
C ASP A 189 9.37 -11.30 -14.32
N ALA A 190 9.06 -11.99 -13.22
CA ALA A 190 9.27 -13.43 -13.13
C ALA A 190 8.47 -14.22 -14.20
N PRO A 191 9.15 -15.03 -15.04
CA PRO A 191 8.47 -15.84 -16.06
C PRO A 191 7.53 -16.88 -15.41
N TRP A 192 6.30 -16.95 -15.90
CA TRP A 192 5.23 -17.73 -15.26
C TRP A 192 5.51 -19.23 -15.20
N GLN A 193 6.24 -19.81 -16.17
CA GLN A 193 6.52 -21.25 -16.20
C GLN A 193 7.35 -21.70 -14.99
N PRO A 194 8.56 -21.15 -14.70
CA PRO A 194 9.33 -21.52 -13.52
C PRO A 194 8.73 -21.01 -12.20
N TYR A 195 7.87 -19.97 -12.21
CA TYR A 195 7.07 -19.64 -11.03
C TYR A 195 6.10 -20.80 -10.70
N PHE A 196 5.22 -21.14 -11.65
CA PHE A 196 4.19 -22.15 -11.48
C PHE A 196 4.77 -23.55 -11.26
N ILE A 197 5.68 -23.99 -12.13
CA ILE A 197 6.28 -25.34 -12.07
C ILE A 197 7.25 -25.45 -10.89
N GLY A 198 8.01 -24.40 -10.59
CA GLY A 198 8.93 -24.37 -9.44
C GLY A 198 8.19 -24.48 -8.10
N ARG A 199 6.93 -24.05 -8.04
CA ARG A 199 6.02 -24.19 -6.88
C ARG A 199 5.09 -25.41 -6.98
N GLY A 200 5.41 -26.39 -7.83
CA GLY A 200 4.72 -27.69 -7.91
C GLY A 200 3.50 -27.74 -8.84
N GLY A 201 3.17 -26.64 -9.54
CA GLY A 201 2.14 -26.60 -10.56
C GLY A 201 2.49 -27.44 -11.80
N LYS A 202 1.47 -28.00 -12.45
CA LYS A 202 1.61 -28.86 -13.62
C LYS A 202 0.79 -28.31 -14.80
N PRO A 203 1.39 -28.03 -15.96
CA PRO A 203 0.64 -27.47 -17.08
C PRO A 203 -0.44 -28.45 -17.60
N GLY A 204 -1.70 -28.04 -17.55
CA GLY A 204 -2.85 -28.81 -18.08
C GLY A 204 -3.53 -29.76 -17.10
N GLU A 205 -3.14 -29.76 -15.82
CA GLU A 205 -3.98 -30.22 -14.69
C GLU A 205 -4.75 -29.04 -14.07
#